data_AF-A0AAE3HE67-F1
#
_entry.id   AF-A0AAE3HE67-F1
#
_cell.length_a   1.000
_cell.length_b   1.000
_cell.length_c   1.000
_cell.angle_alpha   90.00
_cell.angle_beta   90.00
_cell.angle_gamma   90.00
#
_symmetry.space_group_name_H-M   'P 1'
#
loop_
_entity.id
_entity.type
_entity.pdbx_description
1 polymer ?
#
loop_
_entity_poly.entity_id
_entity_poly.type
_entity_poly.pdbx_seq_one_letter_code
_entity_poly.pdbx_strand_id
1 'polypeptide(L)'
;METIKNFILEMFGYSRTEWSIGGIIGFVGGVFGAMVGGYDLFIKLLLFTMAFDIVTGLMNSKKHKSTSSETGIRGLNKKVGILIMIAFANIVDQALGQTGSIRTGAILFYFSMEGLSLLENLTAMGVPQFQPLAEYLIQIKEGNKKGPSKLIKEEEEN
;
A
#
# COMPACT_ATOMS: atom_id res chain seq x y z
N MET A 1 4.58 -42.48 -9.08
CA MET A 1 4.68 -40.99 -8.95
C MET A 1 4.22 -40.30 -10.24
N GLU A 2 4.56 -40.83 -11.42
CA GLU A 2 4.10 -40.30 -12.71
C GLU A 2 2.59 -40.43 -12.95
N THR A 3 1.96 -41.51 -12.49
CA THR A 3 0.51 -41.72 -12.62
C THR A 3 -0.30 -40.64 -11.91
N ILE A 4 0.13 -40.22 -10.72
CA ILE A 4 -0.50 -39.13 -9.95
C ILE A 4 -0.24 -37.79 -10.62
N LYS A 5 0.98 -37.55 -11.14
CA LYS A 5 1.29 -36.34 -11.91
C LYS A 5 0.41 -36.21 -13.16
N ASN A 6 0.26 -37.28 -13.93
CA ASN A 6 -0.53 -37.28 -15.16
C ASN A 6 -2.03 -37.14 -14.87
N PHE A 7 -2.53 -37.79 -13.81
CA PHE A 7 -3.91 -37.63 -13.34
C PHE A 7 -4.24 -36.18 -12.90
N ILE A 8 -3.31 -35.51 -12.21
CA ILE A 8 -3.48 -34.10 -11.81
C ILE A 8 -3.41 -33.18 -13.05
N LEU A 9 -2.52 -33.46 -14.00
CA LEU A 9 -2.43 -32.69 -15.26
C LEU A 9 -3.72 -32.81 -16.09
N GLU A 10 -4.34 -33.99 -16.14
CA GLU A 10 -5.62 -34.21 -16.81
C GLU A 10 -6.80 -33.58 -16.07
N MET A 11 -6.81 -33.60 -14.73
CA MET A 11 -7.91 -33.03 -13.92
C MET A 11 -7.99 -31.51 -13.99
N PHE A 12 -6.86 -30.82 -14.17
CA PHE A 12 -6.79 -29.34 -14.14
C PHE A 12 -6.40 -28.70 -15.47
N GLY A 13 -6.07 -29.49 -16.51
CA GLY A 13 -5.75 -28.98 -17.84
C GLY A 13 -4.57 -27.98 -17.89
N TYR A 14 -3.70 -27.99 -16.87
CA TYR A 14 -2.66 -27.00 -16.66
C TYR A 14 -1.32 -27.52 -17.21
N SER A 15 -0.65 -26.74 -18.05
CA SER A 15 0.61 -27.11 -18.70
C SER A 15 1.79 -27.14 -17.72
N ARG A 16 2.84 -27.92 -18.04
CA ARG A 16 4.06 -28.05 -17.22
C ARG A 16 4.74 -26.71 -16.91
N THR A 17 4.63 -25.76 -17.83
CA THR A 17 5.15 -24.39 -17.71
C THR A 17 4.40 -23.59 -16.67
N GLU A 18 3.07 -23.71 -16.60
CA GLU A 18 2.28 -22.93 -15.68
C GLU A 18 2.43 -23.41 -14.23
N TRP A 19 2.60 -24.72 -14.00
CA TRP A 19 3.01 -25.26 -12.69
C TRP A 19 4.37 -24.73 -12.24
N SER A 20 5.31 -24.61 -13.18
CA SER A 20 6.65 -24.11 -12.88
C SER A 20 6.60 -22.62 -12.52
N ILE A 21 5.82 -21.84 -13.26
CA ILE A 21 5.57 -20.42 -12.97
C ILE A 21 4.90 -20.25 -11.61
N GLY A 22 3.81 -20.99 -11.34
CA GLY A 22 3.10 -20.96 -10.06
C GLY A 22 4.01 -21.36 -8.89
N GLY A 23 4.86 -22.37 -9.08
CA GLY A 23 5.85 -22.79 -8.09
C GLY A 23 6.87 -21.70 -7.77
N ILE A 24 7.40 -21.02 -8.79
CA ILE A 24 8.34 -19.90 -8.60
C ILE A 24 7.65 -18.74 -7.87
N ILE A 25 6.45 -18.35 -8.28
CA ILE A 25 5.68 -17.27 -7.64
C ILE A 25 5.39 -17.62 -6.18
N GLY A 26 4.94 -18.85 -5.92
CA GLY A 26 4.67 -19.32 -4.57
C GLY A 26 5.92 -19.34 -3.68
N PHE A 27 7.05 -19.79 -4.21
CA PHE A 27 8.33 -19.78 -3.49
C PHE A 27 8.78 -18.35 -3.15
N VAL A 28 8.80 -17.46 -4.15
CA VAL A 28 9.19 -16.06 -3.95
C VAL A 28 8.24 -15.37 -2.96
N GLY A 29 6.93 -15.58 -3.10
CA GLY A 29 5.93 -15.06 -2.19
C GLY A 29 6.08 -15.61 -0.76
N GLY A 30 6.42 -16.89 -0.62
CA GLY A 30 6.69 -17.51 0.68
C GLY A 30 7.91 -16.93 1.37
N VAL A 31 9.02 -16.79 0.64
CA VAL A 31 10.25 -16.14 1.15
C VAL A 31 9.96 -14.69 1.53
N PHE A 32 9.26 -13.95 0.67
CA PHE A 32 8.90 -12.56 0.94
C PHE A 32 8.00 -12.43 2.17
N GLY A 33 6.98 -13.28 2.30
CA GLY A 33 6.09 -13.29 3.46
C GLY A 33 6.84 -13.60 4.77
N ALA A 34 7.84 -14.49 4.72
CA ALA A 34 8.72 -14.76 5.85
C ALA A 34 9.57 -13.52 6.21
N MET A 35 10.13 -12.82 5.23
CA MET A 35 10.93 -11.60 5.46
C MET A 35 10.10 -10.45 6.04
N VAL A 36 8.84 -10.30 5.63
CA VAL A 36 7.91 -9.31 6.19
C VAL A 36 7.53 -9.62 7.65
N GLY A 37 7.75 -10.86 8.12
CA GLY A 37 7.48 -11.26 9.50
C GLY A 37 6.07 -11.79 9.74
N GLY A 38 5.39 -12.25 8.69
CA GLY A 38 4.08 -12.90 8.78
C GLY A 38 2.89 -12.03 8.38
N TYR A 39 1.68 -12.58 8.57
CA TYR A 39 0.41 -11.99 8.12
C TYR A 39 -0.51 -11.69 9.32
N ASP A 40 -0.18 -10.62 10.05
CA ASP A 40 -0.93 -10.15 11.21
C ASP A 40 -1.84 -8.94 10.87
N LEU A 41 -2.52 -8.40 11.89
CA LEU A 41 -3.45 -7.29 11.76
C LEU A 41 -2.79 -6.02 11.21
N PHE A 42 -1.53 -5.73 11.55
CA PHE A 42 -0.85 -4.52 11.07
C PHE A 42 -0.54 -4.63 9.58
N ILE A 43 -0.07 -5.80 9.11
CA ILE A 43 0.10 -6.03 7.67
C ILE A 43 -1.24 -5.96 6.93
N LYS A 44 -2.31 -6.54 7.48
CA LYS A 44 -3.67 -6.43 6.90
C LYS A 44 -4.10 -4.97 6.79
N LEU A 45 -3.88 -4.17 7.84
CA LEU A 45 -4.21 -2.75 7.85
C LEU A 45 -3.48 -1.99 6.74
N LEU A 46 -2.17 -2.22 6.60
CA LEU A 46 -1.37 -1.57 5.57
C LEU A 46 -1.81 -1.96 4.16
N LEU A 47 -2.00 -3.25 3.91
CA LEU A 47 -2.43 -3.77 2.60
C LEU A 47 -3.83 -3.26 2.23
N PHE A 48 -4.74 -3.20 3.20
CA PHE A 48 -6.07 -2.64 3.01
C PHE A 48 -5.98 -1.17 2.57
N THR A 49 -5.26 -0.32 3.31
CA THR A 49 -5.11 1.10 2.95
C THR A 49 -4.43 1.27 1.59
N MET A 50 -3.39 0.49 1.29
CA MET A 50 -2.74 0.51 -0.02
C MET A 50 -3.69 0.15 -1.16
N ALA A 51 -4.51 -0.88 -0.99
CA ALA A 51 -5.48 -1.32 -1.99
C ALA A 51 -6.54 -0.24 -2.24
N PHE A 52 -7.09 0.34 -1.18
CA PHE A 52 -8.05 1.44 -1.29
C PHE A 52 -7.44 2.65 -1.99
N ASP A 53 -6.21 3.03 -1.65
CA ASP A 53 -5.53 4.15 -2.30
C ASP A 53 -5.27 3.90 -3.79
N ILE A 54 -4.94 2.67 -4.20
CA ILE A 54 -4.84 2.31 -5.63
C ILE A 54 -6.21 2.48 -6.30
N VAL A 55 -7.27 1.95 -5.71
CA VAL A 55 -8.63 2.01 -6.28
C VAL A 55 -9.09 3.46 -6.41
N THR A 56 -8.97 4.27 -5.37
CA THR A 56 -9.41 5.67 -5.38
C THR A 56 -8.53 6.53 -6.31
N GLY A 57 -7.22 6.31 -6.34
CA GLY A 57 -6.32 6.99 -7.28
C GLY A 57 -6.63 6.68 -8.76
N LEU A 58 -6.97 5.41 -9.06
CA LEU A 58 -7.42 5.02 -10.40
C LEU A 58 -8.78 5.64 -10.76
N MET A 59 -9.73 5.70 -9.83
CA MET A 59 -11.02 6.35 -10.03
C MET A 59 -10.88 7.85 -10.30
N ASN A 60 -10.02 8.53 -9.53
CA ASN A 60 -9.75 9.95 -9.70
C ASN A 60 -9.10 10.25 -11.06
N SER A 61 -8.09 9.45 -11.48
CA SER A 61 -7.41 9.61 -12.76
C SER A 61 -8.34 9.44 -13.98
N LYS A 62 -9.35 8.56 -13.87
CA LYS A 62 -10.37 8.39 -14.92
C LYS A 62 -11.27 9.62 -15.07
N LYS A 63 -11.66 10.26 -13.96
CA LYS A 63 -12.46 11.51 -14.00
C LYS A 63 -11.71 12.64 -14.69
N HIS A 64 -10.40 12.72 -14.51
CA HIS A 64 -9.55 13.78 -15.08
C HIS A 64 -8.96 13.44 -16.47
N LYS A 65 -9.32 12.31 -17.09
CA LYS A 65 -8.81 11.81 -18.39
C LYS A 65 -7.27 11.75 -18.50
N SER A 66 -6.54 11.84 -17.39
CA SER A 66 -5.08 11.80 -17.32
C SER A 66 -4.59 10.35 -17.18
N THR A 67 -4.87 9.52 -18.18
CA THR A 67 -4.41 8.13 -18.19
C THR A 67 -3.01 8.01 -18.78
N SER A 68 -2.02 8.52 -18.05
CA SER A 68 -0.65 8.06 -18.23
C SER A 68 -0.48 6.75 -17.45
N SER A 69 -0.31 5.63 -18.15
CA SER A 69 0.06 4.34 -17.56
C SER A 69 1.31 4.45 -16.68
N GLU A 70 2.17 5.41 -16.98
CA GLU A 70 3.37 5.74 -16.23
C GLU A 70 3.06 6.20 -14.80
N THR A 71 2.00 6.99 -14.60
CA THR A 71 1.59 7.45 -13.26
C THR A 71 1.11 6.28 -12.39
N GLY A 72 0.37 5.33 -12.98
CA GLY A 72 -0.10 4.13 -12.28
C GLY A 72 1.06 3.20 -11.86
N ILE A 73 2.02 2.99 -12.77
CA ILE A 73 3.22 2.18 -12.50
C ILE A 73 4.09 2.84 -11.42
N ARG A 74 4.26 4.17 -11.45
CA ARG A 74 4.99 4.91 -10.41
C ARG A 74 4.35 4.74 -9.03
N GLY A 75 3.02 4.78 -8.95
CA GLY A 75 2.28 4.54 -7.70
C GLY A 75 2.48 3.13 -7.16
N LEU A 76 2.47 2.12 -8.03
CA LEU A 76 2.70 0.73 -7.63
C LEU A 76 4.14 0.49 -7.16
N ASN A 77 5.14 1.04 -7.87
CA ASN A 77 6.55 0.92 -7.50
C ASN A 77 6.82 1.45 -6.09
N LYS A 78 6.18 2.57 -5.72
CA LYS A 78 6.28 3.13 -4.36
C LYS A 78 5.78 2.14 -3.31
N LYS A 79 4.64 1.50 -3.53
CA LYS A 79 4.04 0.53 -2.59
C LYS A 79 4.89 -0.73 -2.42
N VAL A 80 5.51 -1.22 -3.51
CA VAL A 80 6.51 -2.31 -3.43
C VAL A 80 7.69 -1.90 -2.54
N GLY A 81 8.21 -0.67 -2.72
CA GLY A 81 9.27 -0.13 -1.88
C GLY A 81 8.91 -0.08 -0.39
N ILE A 82 7.65 0.26 -0.07
CA ILE A 82 7.15 0.24 1.32
C ILE A 82 7.23 -1.18 1.90
N LEU A 83 6.75 -2.19 1.18
CA LEU A 83 6.78 -3.58 1.69
C LEU A 83 8.21 -4.09 1.87
N ILE A 84 9.15 -3.69 1.00
CA ILE A 84 10.59 -3.96 1.18
C ILE A 84 11.12 -3.31 2.46
N MET A 85 10.73 -2.07 2.76
CA MET A 85 11.11 -1.40 4.00
C MET A 85 10.52 -2.09 5.25
N ILE A 86 9.30 -2.64 5.16
CA ILE A 86 8.73 -3.44 6.26
C ILE A 86 9.52 -4.73 6.47
N ALA A 87 9.90 -5.42 5.39
CA ALA A 87 10.77 -6.60 5.48
C ALA A 87 12.13 -6.26 6.11
N PHE A 88 12.72 -5.12 5.74
CA PHE A 88 13.94 -4.63 6.36
C PHE A 88 13.76 -4.35 7.87
N ALA A 89 12.69 -3.66 8.25
CA ALA A 89 12.37 -3.37 9.64
C ALA A 89 12.20 -4.65 10.49
N ASN A 90 11.56 -5.68 9.93
CA ASN A 90 11.42 -6.99 10.58
C ASN A 90 12.77 -7.70 10.78
N ILE A 91 13.68 -7.60 9.81
CA ILE A 91 15.05 -8.14 9.96
C ILE A 91 15.81 -7.39 11.04
N VAL A 92 15.63 -6.06 11.12
CA VAL A 92 16.22 -5.24 12.20
C VAL A 92 15.66 -5.63 13.57
N ASP A 93 14.35 -5.84 13.70
CA ASP A 93 13.77 -6.35 14.95
C ASP A 93 14.41 -7.66 15.39
N GLN A 94 14.54 -8.62 14.46
CA GLN A 94 15.18 -9.91 14.74
C GLN A 94 16.64 -9.74 15.17
N ALA A 95 17.41 -8.88 14.48
CA ALA A 95 18.81 -8.61 14.80
C ALA A 95 18.98 -7.95 16.18
N LEU A 96 18.01 -7.15 16.62
CA LEU A 96 18.01 -6.48 17.92
C LEU A 96 17.34 -7.30 19.03
N GLY A 97 16.85 -8.51 18.74
CA GLY A 97 16.08 -9.32 19.68
C GLY A 97 14.74 -8.69 20.10
N GLN A 98 14.22 -7.76 19.29
CA GLN A 98 12.92 -7.13 19.51
C GLN A 98 11.79 -7.98 18.93
N THR A 99 10.64 -7.95 19.58
CA THR A 99 9.43 -8.67 19.16
C THR A 99 8.57 -7.84 18.20
N GLY A 100 9.16 -7.40 17.09
CA GLY A 100 8.42 -6.76 16.00
C GLY A 100 8.04 -5.29 16.25
N SER A 101 8.65 -4.61 17.22
CA SER A 101 8.33 -3.23 17.59
C SER A 101 8.67 -2.24 16.46
N ILE A 102 9.86 -2.37 15.85
CA ILE A 102 10.32 -1.49 14.77
C ILE A 102 9.49 -1.74 13.52
N ARG A 103 9.21 -3.00 13.20
CA ARG A 103 8.32 -3.43 12.11
C ARG A 103 6.93 -2.83 12.28
N THR A 104 6.35 -2.93 13.47
CA THR A 104 5.02 -2.37 13.75
C THR A 104 5.03 -0.85 13.62
N GLY A 105 6.06 -0.17 14.14
CA GLY A 105 6.24 1.27 13.98
C GLY A 105 6.36 1.69 12.52
N ALA A 106 7.16 0.95 11.72
CA ALA A 106 7.30 1.19 10.29
C ALA A 106 5.96 0.98 9.55
N ILE A 107 5.20 -0.07 9.89
CA ILE A 107 3.88 -0.31 9.33
C ILE A 107 2.94 0.86 9.62
N LEU A 108 2.86 1.32 10.87
CA LEU A 108 1.99 2.43 11.27
C LEU A 108 2.39 3.76 10.62
N PHE A 109 3.70 3.99 10.47
CA PHE A 109 4.23 5.13 9.74
C PHE A 109 3.76 5.14 8.28
N TYR A 110 3.97 4.03 7.57
CA TYR A 110 3.55 3.94 6.17
C TYR A 110 2.03 3.87 6.01
N PHE A 111 1.30 3.27 6.95
CA PHE A 111 -0.16 3.33 7.00
C PHE A 111 -0.64 4.78 7.05
N SER A 112 -0.01 5.63 7.87
CA SER A 112 -0.37 7.05 7.95
C SER A 112 -0.08 7.78 6.63
N MET A 113 1.02 7.46 5.96
CA MET A 113 1.39 8.03 4.67
C MET A 113 0.43 7.62 3.54
N GLU A 114 0.00 6.36 3.52
CA GLU A 114 -1.00 5.86 2.57
C GLU A 114 -2.40 6.38 2.91
N GLY A 115 -2.71 6.54 4.19
CA GLY A 115 -3.96 7.15 4.65
C GLY A 115 -4.11 8.60 4.19
N LEU A 116 -3.03 9.39 4.22
CA LEU A 116 -3.02 10.74 3.68
C LEU A 116 -3.33 10.76 2.17
N SER A 117 -2.67 9.88 1.41
CA SER A 117 -2.93 9.72 -0.04
C SER A 117 -4.38 9.32 -0.32
N LEU A 118 -4.95 8.43 0.50
CA LEU A 118 -6.35 8.04 0.40
C LEU A 118 -7.30 9.24 0.66
N LEU A 119 -7.02 10.07 1.67
CA LEU A 119 -7.81 11.27 1.97
C LEU A 119 -7.74 12.29 0.83
N GLU A 120 -6.56 12.50 0.25
CA GLU A 120 -6.38 13.35 -0.93
C GLU A 120 -7.24 12.85 -2.11
N ASN A 121 -7.18 11.55 -2.40
CA ASN A 121 -7.96 10.94 -3.47
C ASN A 121 -9.47 11.01 -3.21
N LEU A 122 -9.93 10.79 -1.97
CA LEU A 122 -11.34 10.91 -1.59
C LEU A 122 -11.86 12.34 -1.74
N THR A 123 -11.05 13.32 -1.33
CA THR A 123 -11.36 14.74 -1.48
C THR A 123 -11.51 15.10 -2.96
N ALA A 124 -10.56 14.69 -3.81
CA ALA A 124 -10.61 14.91 -5.25
C ALA A 124 -11.81 14.21 -5.93
N MET A 125 -12.28 13.09 -5.37
CA MET A 125 -13.46 12.38 -5.88
C MET A 125 -14.79 13.05 -5.53
N GLY A 126 -14.81 14.07 -4.68
CA GLY A 126 -16.02 14.82 -4.28
C GLY A 126 -16.52 14.53 -2.87
N VAL A 127 -15.63 14.12 -1.96
CA VAL A 127 -15.93 13.96 -0.52
C VAL A 127 -15.25 15.11 0.26
N PRO A 128 -15.79 16.34 0.22
CA PRO A 128 -15.10 17.54 0.71
C PRO A 128 -14.90 17.57 2.22
N GLN A 129 -15.60 16.72 2.98
CA GLN A 129 -15.49 16.66 4.44
C GLN A 129 -14.07 16.29 4.90
N PHE A 130 -13.29 15.63 4.04
CA PHE A 130 -11.90 15.25 4.33
C PHE A 130 -10.87 16.32 3.95
N GLN A 131 -11.28 17.38 3.23
CA GLN A 131 -10.36 18.39 2.73
C GLN A 131 -9.59 19.13 3.84
N PRO A 132 -10.24 19.64 4.91
CA PRO A 132 -9.52 20.34 5.97
C PRO A 132 -8.48 19.44 6.65
N LEU A 133 -8.81 18.15 6.82
CA LEU A 133 -7.94 17.16 7.43
C LEU A 133 -6.73 16.85 6.53
N ALA A 134 -6.96 16.63 5.24
CA ALA A 134 -5.89 16.37 4.28
C ALA A 134 -4.92 17.56 4.19
N GLU A 135 -5.44 18.79 4.08
CA GLU A 135 -4.63 20.01 4.03
C GLU A 135 -3.75 20.19 5.27
N TYR A 136 -4.33 19.97 6.46
CA TYR A 136 -3.59 20.05 7.73
C TYR A 136 -2.45 19.03 7.80
N LEU A 137 -2.71 17.79 7.41
CA LEU A 137 -1.71 16.72 7.43
C LEU A 137 -0.60 16.95 6.39
N ILE A 138 -0.92 17.48 5.21
CA ILE A 138 0.06 17.90 4.20
C ILE A 138 0.94 19.01 4.75
N GLN A 139 0.35 20.02 5.42
CA GLN A 139 1.10 21.13 6.00
C GLN A 139 2.12 20.67 7.05
N ILE A 140 1.75 19.68 7.88
CA ILE A 140 2.67 19.06 8.83
C ILE A 140 3.79 18.31 8.09
N LYS A 141 3.44 17.52 7.07
CA LYS A 141 4.39 16.74 6.28
C LYS A 141 5.40 17.61 5.52
N GLU A 142 4.99 18.76 4.99
CA GLU A 142 5.84 19.69 4.24
C GLU A 142 6.68 20.61 5.13
N GLY A 143 6.47 20.60 6.44
CA GLY A 143 7.18 21.49 7.37
C GLY A 143 6.74 22.94 7.20
N ASN A 144 5.54 23.25 7.68
CA ASN A 144 4.98 24.57 7.98
C ASN A 144 5.55 25.78 7.19
N LYS A 145 5.30 25.84 5.87
CA LYS A 145 5.55 27.06 5.08
C LYS A 145 4.33 27.95 4.85
N LYS A 146 3.10 27.51 5.11
CA LYS A 146 1.90 28.39 5.15
C LYS A 146 0.87 27.83 6.13
N GLY A 147 0.55 28.62 7.16
CA GLY A 147 -0.58 28.41 8.08
C GLY A 147 -1.93 28.31 7.36
N PRO A 148 -2.97 27.77 8.01
CA PRO A 148 -4.30 27.59 7.42
C PRO A 148 -4.89 28.93 7.02
N SER A 149 -4.72 29.32 5.76
CA SER A 149 -5.03 30.67 5.26
C SER A 149 -6.48 30.82 4.80
N LYS A 150 -7.30 29.76 4.87
CA LYS A 150 -8.68 29.76 4.36
C LYS A 150 -9.75 29.44 5.40
N LEU A 151 -9.48 28.60 6.40
CA LEU A 151 -10.49 28.22 7.40
C LEU A 151 -10.76 29.32 8.45
N ILE A 152 -9.82 30.23 8.69
CA ILE A 152 -9.99 31.34 9.64
C ILE A 152 -10.78 32.51 9.02
N LYS A 153 -10.77 32.64 7.68
CA LYS A 153 -11.41 33.78 7.02
C LYS A 153 -12.93 33.68 6.91
N GLU A 154 -13.48 32.46 6.94
CA GLU A 154 -14.94 32.27 6.95
C GLU A 154 -15.57 32.50 8.34
N GLU A 155 -14.78 32.51 9.41
CA GLU A 155 -15.24 32.85 10.77
C GLU A 155 -15.13 34.36 11.08
N GLU A 156 -14.32 35.14 10.36
CA GLU A 156 -14.25 36.61 10.53
C GLU A 156 -15.29 37.37 9.68
N GLU A 157 -15.98 36.69 8.74
CA GLU A 157 -17.01 37.28 7.87
C GLU A 157 -18.46 36.88 8.24
N ASN A 158 -18.69 36.23 9.39
CA ASN A 158 -20.04 35.95 9.93
C ASN A 158 -20.28 36.62 11.28
#